data_AF-A0A961Z9F9-F1
#
_entry.id   AF-A0A961Z9F9-F1
#
_cell.length_a   1.000
_cell.length_b   1.000
_cell.length_c   1.000
_cell.angle_alpha   90.00
_cell.angle_beta   90.00
_cell.angle_gamma   90.00
#
_symmetry.space_group_name_H-M   'P 1'
#
loop_
_entity.id
_entity.type
_entity.pdbx_description
1 polymer ?
#
loop_
_entity_poly.entity_id
_entity_poly.type
_entity_poly.pdbx_seq_one_letter_code
_entity_poly.pdbx_strand_id
1 'polypeptide(L)'
;MRLFACALLVATWLTAHAAASENEQRIALVIGNAAYKVPAWKLENPVRDAQLVASRLTALRFDVDLVLDATKATMDESFQRFGARLKAAGRDAVAVVFYAGHGAESDGANFLIPVDANVRNKDELRYQAPPVQFLLDDMARLGNAVNILVLDACRDMPLPDGARGLGRGGLAAMSETPNVLIAYATAPNTTAADGRGRNSPFTTAFAAALESQPQDPVSLLFEDVQIRVHQHTQGRQRPRFTNGLGVARWSFAAPSSSASVKPQGTELTSIRSLLAPVSLAGDTPSKGLQDDFARSAQDSVFFQFGEAVLRAEAQIALDTQAKWLLAHPEVRARIYGNADEREGDALELGAQRAKAVRDYLLGAGVSSEQVGSTTYGLDLPFSRTSNEASWALNRRVQTKLVAVSRK
;
A
#
# COMPACT_ATOMS: atom_id res chain seq x y z
N MET A 1 23.37 -53.68 -38.71
CA MET A 1 22.12 -53.14 -39.25
C MET A 1 21.06 -53.18 -38.15
N ARG A 2 20.61 -52.00 -37.68
CA ARG A 2 19.43 -51.73 -36.82
C ARG A 2 19.51 -52.17 -35.34
N LEU A 3 18.98 -51.48 -34.33
CA LEU A 3 18.48 -50.12 -34.07
C LEU A 3 18.18 -50.05 -32.56
N PHE A 4 18.16 -48.82 -32.01
CA PHE A 4 17.81 -48.35 -30.67
C PHE A 4 16.58 -48.97 -29.97
N ALA A 5 16.57 -48.95 -28.61
CA ALA A 5 15.51 -48.28 -27.84
C ALA A 5 15.85 -48.17 -26.33
N CYS A 6 16.21 -46.97 -25.88
CA CYS A 6 16.18 -46.52 -24.49
C CYS A 6 14.72 -46.37 -24.03
N ALA A 7 14.34 -47.00 -22.92
CA ALA A 7 13.11 -46.67 -22.21
C ALA A 7 13.45 -45.74 -21.03
N LEU A 8 13.28 -44.43 -21.25
CA LEU A 8 13.29 -43.44 -20.19
C LEU A 8 11.88 -43.38 -19.55
N LEU A 9 11.80 -43.76 -18.28
CA LEU A 9 10.65 -43.50 -17.42
C LEU A 9 10.61 -41.98 -17.12
N VAL A 10 9.77 -41.24 -17.84
CA VAL A 10 9.43 -39.87 -17.48
C VAL A 10 8.37 -39.92 -16.38
N ALA A 11 8.81 -39.73 -15.14
CA ALA A 11 7.91 -39.43 -14.03
C ALA A 11 7.43 -37.98 -14.17
N THR A 12 6.23 -37.79 -14.69
CA THR A 12 5.52 -36.51 -14.68
C THR A 12 5.08 -36.19 -13.25
N TRP A 13 5.92 -35.47 -12.51
CA TRP A 13 5.46 -34.75 -11.33
C TRP A 13 4.63 -33.56 -11.78
N LEU A 14 3.31 -33.66 -11.65
CA LEU A 14 2.39 -32.53 -11.74
C LEU A 14 2.84 -31.48 -10.71
N THR A 15 3.47 -30.39 -11.16
CA THR A 15 3.62 -29.20 -10.35
C THR A 15 2.27 -28.51 -10.27
N ALA A 16 1.61 -28.62 -9.11
CA ALA A 16 0.50 -27.75 -8.76
C ALA A 16 1.03 -26.32 -8.71
N HIS A 17 0.87 -25.59 -9.82
CA HIS A 17 0.87 -24.14 -9.78
C HIS A 17 -0.26 -23.76 -8.85
N ALA A 18 0.03 -22.99 -7.78
CA ALA A 18 -0.98 -22.12 -7.21
C ALA A 18 -1.26 -21.03 -8.24
N ALA A 19 -1.93 -21.41 -9.34
CA ALA A 19 -2.67 -20.47 -10.15
C ALA A 19 -3.63 -19.77 -9.19
N ALA A 20 -3.67 -18.43 -9.23
CA ALA A 20 -4.83 -17.74 -8.72
C ALA A 20 -6.03 -18.41 -9.39
N SER A 21 -6.87 -19.04 -8.57
CA SER A 21 -8.02 -19.81 -9.05
C SER A 21 -8.83 -18.92 -9.98
N GLU A 22 -9.24 -19.42 -11.15
CA GLU A 22 -10.20 -18.75 -12.02
C GLU A 22 -11.53 -18.43 -11.29
N ASN A 23 -11.71 -18.92 -10.06
CA ASN A 23 -12.85 -18.73 -9.17
C ASN A 23 -12.63 -17.72 -8.01
N GLU A 24 -11.56 -16.92 -7.96
CA GLU A 24 -11.39 -15.88 -6.92
C GLU A 24 -12.56 -14.87 -6.96
N GLN A 25 -13.47 -14.98 -5.99
CA GLN A 25 -14.62 -14.08 -5.87
C GLN A 25 -14.16 -12.73 -5.28
N ARG A 26 -14.22 -11.67 -6.10
CA ARG A 26 -13.76 -10.33 -5.73
C ARG A 26 -14.95 -9.47 -5.37
N ILE A 27 -15.14 -9.19 -4.08
CA ILE A 27 -16.31 -8.47 -3.56
C ILE A 27 -15.85 -7.12 -3.02
N ALA A 28 -16.52 -6.06 -3.44
CA ALA A 28 -16.26 -4.72 -2.93
C ALA A 28 -17.53 -4.04 -2.39
N LEU A 29 -17.39 -3.31 -1.29
CA LEU A 29 -18.37 -2.36 -0.78
C LEU A 29 -17.73 -0.96 -0.79
N VAL A 30 -18.32 -0.04 -1.52
CA VAL A 30 -17.79 1.30 -1.72
C VAL A 30 -18.85 2.30 -1.28
N ILE A 31 -18.54 3.12 -0.28
CA ILE A 31 -19.48 4.06 0.33
C ILE A 31 -18.94 5.48 0.23
N GLY A 32 -19.79 6.42 -0.21
CA GLY A 32 -19.46 7.84 -0.27
C GLY A 32 -20.57 8.69 0.33
N ASN A 33 -20.31 9.35 1.46
CA ASN A 33 -21.27 10.18 2.17
C ASN A 33 -20.85 11.66 2.14
N ALA A 34 -21.68 12.49 1.51
CA ALA A 34 -21.44 13.93 1.32
C ALA A 34 -22.63 14.79 1.77
N ALA A 35 -23.87 14.33 1.52
CA ALA A 35 -25.11 15.07 1.72
C ALA A 35 -25.65 14.97 3.16
N TYR A 36 -24.80 15.24 4.16
CA TYR A 36 -25.19 15.22 5.57
C TYR A 36 -26.36 16.17 5.86
N LYS A 37 -27.35 15.68 6.63
CA LYS A 37 -28.53 16.46 7.04
C LYS A 37 -28.15 17.67 7.90
N VAL A 38 -27.10 17.54 8.71
CA VAL A 38 -26.50 18.67 9.45
C VAL A 38 -25.72 19.53 8.46
N PRO A 39 -26.13 20.79 8.19
CA PRO A 39 -25.52 21.60 7.12
C PRO A 39 -24.01 21.82 7.29
N ALA A 40 -23.53 21.96 8.53
CA ALA A 40 -22.12 22.15 8.85
C ALA A 40 -21.25 20.90 8.57
N TRP A 41 -21.86 19.74 8.30
CA TRP A 41 -21.16 18.49 8.02
C TRP A 41 -21.10 18.16 6.54
N LYS A 42 -21.71 18.96 5.66
CA LYS A 42 -21.68 18.66 4.22
C LYS A 42 -20.25 18.65 3.68
N LEU A 43 -19.97 17.70 2.81
CA LEU A 43 -18.68 17.54 2.12
C LEU A 43 -18.90 17.64 0.61
N GLU A 44 -17.85 17.99 -0.15
CA GLU A 44 -17.98 18.20 -1.59
C GLU A 44 -17.62 16.97 -2.41
N ASN A 45 -16.59 16.23 -1.99
CA ASN A 45 -15.96 15.17 -2.78
C ASN A 45 -16.39 13.71 -2.51
N PRO A 46 -16.89 13.27 -1.34
CA PRO A 46 -17.03 11.84 -1.03
C PRO A 46 -17.84 11.00 -2.02
N VAL A 47 -18.91 11.57 -2.60
CA VAL A 47 -19.70 10.89 -3.64
C VAL A 47 -18.87 10.65 -4.90
N ARG A 48 -18.10 11.66 -5.33
CA ARG A 48 -17.20 11.54 -6.49
C ARG A 48 -16.03 10.62 -6.20
N ASP A 49 -15.54 10.61 -4.97
CA ASP A 49 -14.47 9.73 -4.51
C ASP A 49 -14.91 8.27 -4.58
N ALA A 50 -16.07 7.95 -4.01
CA ALA A 50 -16.66 6.62 -4.07
C ALA A 50 -16.93 6.16 -5.51
N GLN A 51 -17.48 7.03 -6.38
CA GLN A 51 -17.69 6.71 -7.79
C GLN A 51 -16.38 6.41 -8.52
N LEU A 52 -15.32 7.19 -8.27
CA LEU A 52 -14.02 6.98 -8.89
C LEU A 52 -13.42 5.63 -8.46
N VAL A 53 -13.39 5.34 -7.16
CA VAL A 53 -12.86 4.07 -6.65
C VAL A 53 -13.68 2.88 -7.13
N ALA A 54 -15.01 2.98 -7.10
CA ALA A 54 -15.90 1.94 -7.64
C ALA A 54 -15.57 1.63 -9.10
N SER A 55 -15.42 2.66 -9.95
CA SER A 55 -15.08 2.46 -11.36
C SER A 55 -13.74 1.74 -11.56
N ARG A 56 -12.73 2.04 -10.72
CA ARG A 56 -11.42 1.37 -10.76
C ARG A 56 -11.51 -0.08 -10.31
N LEU A 57 -12.24 -0.36 -9.23
CA LEU A 57 -12.45 -1.71 -8.74
C LEU A 57 -13.28 -2.57 -9.72
N THR A 58 -14.32 -2.02 -10.35
CA THR A 58 -15.08 -2.69 -11.42
C THR A 58 -14.16 -3.06 -12.59
N ALA A 59 -13.29 -2.14 -13.03
CA ALA A 59 -12.31 -2.42 -14.09
C ALA A 59 -11.32 -3.54 -13.70
N LEU A 60 -11.08 -3.73 -12.41
CA LEU A 60 -10.28 -4.80 -11.83
C LEU A 60 -11.10 -6.05 -11.46
N ARG A 61 -12.31 -6.17 -12.02
CA ARG A 61 -13.24 -7.31 -11.88
C ARG A 61 -13.75 -7.57 -10.46
N PHE A 62 -13.82 -6.54 -9.63
CA PHE A 62 -14.61 -6.61 -8.40
C PHE A 62 -16.11 -6.48 -8.70
N ASP A 63 -16.91 -7.27 -8.01
CA ASP A 63 -18.35 -7.11 -7.89
C ASP A 63 -18.63 -6.04 -6.82
N VAL A 64 -18.81 -4.80 -7.27
CA VAL A 64 -18.89 -3.59 -6.44
C VAL A 64 -20.34 -3.28 -6.05
N ASP A 65 -20.62 -3.23 -4.74
CA ASP A 65 -21.80 -2.57 -4.18
C ASP A 65 -21.44 -1.11 -3.87
N LEU A 66 -21.92 -0.18 -4.71
CA LEU A 66 -21.70 1.26 -4.55
C LEU A 66 -22.90 1.90 -3.84
N VAL A 67 -22.66 2.48 -2.66
CA VAL A 67 -23.69 3.12 -1.84
C VAL A 67 -23.33 4.60 -1.65
N LEU A 68 -24.23 5.49 -2.03
CA LEU A 68 -24.00 6.94 -1.97
C LEU A 68 -24.99 7.58 -1.00
N ASP A 69 -24.50 8.54 -0.23
CA ASP A 69 -25.28 9.29 0.76
C ASP A 69 -26.16 8.38 1.65
N ALA A 70 -25.50 7.38 2.23
CA ALA A 70 -26.15 6.30 2.94
C ALA A 70 -26.68 6.76 4.31
N THR A 71 -27.94 6.40 4.59
CA THR A 71 -28.51 6.49 5.94
C THR A 71 -27.96 5.40 6.84
N LYS A 72 -28.16 5.50 8.16
CA LYS A 72 -27.74 4.46 9.12
C LYS A 72 -28.32 3.10 8.73
N ALA A 73 -29.63 3.06 8.44
CA ALA A 73 -30.31 1.84 8.02
C ALA A 73 -29.68 1.27 6.74
N THR A 74 -29.43 2.11 5.74
CA THR A 74 -28.79 1.70 4.48
C THR A 74 -27.38 1.15 4.70
N MET A 75 -26.58 1.78 5.58
CA MET A 75 -25.24 1.28 5.92
C MET A 75 -25.30 -0.07 6.65
N ASP A 76 -26.17 -0.20 7.65
CA ASP A 76 -26.36 -1.45 8.40
C ASP A 76 -26.77 -2.60 7.46
N GLU A 77 -27.72 -2.36 6.55
CA GLU A 77 -28.13 -3.33 5.54
C GLU A 77 -26.98 -3.67 4.58
N SER A 78 -26.17 -2.70 4.20
CA SER A 78 -25.05 -2.91 3.26
C SER A 78 -23.92 -3.71 3.90
N PHE A 79 -23.67 -3.53 5.20
CA PHE A 79 -22.71 -4.34 5.95
C PHE A 79 -23.20 -5.78 6.06
N GLN A 80 -24.49 -5.98 6.38
CA GLN A 80 -25.10 -7.32 6.41
C GLN A 80 -25.04 -8.01 5.05
N ARG A 81 -25.37 -7.30 3.95
CA ARG A 81 -25.26 -7.85 2.59
C ARG A 81 -23.82 -8.19 2.24
N PHE A 82 -22.86 -7.33 2.59
CA PHE A 82 -21.44 -7.57 2.34
C PHE A 82 -20.94 -8.82 3.09
N GLY A 83 -21.22 -8.94 4.38
CA GLY A 83 -20.87 -10.13 5.17
C GLY A 83 -21.52 -11.42 4.63
N ALA A 84 -22.79 -11.34 4.20
CA ALA A 84 -23.48 -12.47 3.58
C ALA A 84 -22.86 -12.88 2.23
N ARG A 85 -22.47 -11.92 1.38
CA ARG A 85 -21.78 -12.16 0.11
C ARG A 85 -20.40 -12.79 0.33
N LEU A 86 -19.62 -12.27 1.27
CA LEU A 86 -18.33 -12.86 1.62
C LEU A 86 -18.48 -14.30 2.15
N LYS A 87 -19.46 -14.54 3.02
CA LYS A 87 -19.76 -15.88 3.53
C LYS A 87 -20.13 -16.86 2.41
N ALA A 88 -20.94 -16.42 1.45
CA ALA A 88 -21.33 -17.23 0.30
C ALA A 88 -20.14 -17.52 -0.64
N ALA A 89 -19.22 -16.56 -0.78
CA ALA A 89 -18.03 -16.69 -1.63
C ALA A 89 -16.93 -17.60 -1.05
N GLY A 90 -16.89 -17.77 0.28
CA GLY A 90 -15.98 -18.70 0.95
C GLY A 90 -14.57 -18.14 1.19
N ARG A 91 -13.62 -19.03 1.51
CA ARG A 91 -12.27 -18.65 2.00
C ARG A 91 -11.33 -18.08 0.94
N ASP A 92 -11.64 -18.27 -0.34
CA ASP A 92 -10.85 -17.71 -1.44
C ASP A 92 -11.35 -16.32 -1.87
N ALA A 93 -12.34 -15.76 -1.16
CA ALA A 93 -12.88 -14.44 -1.47
C ALA A 93 -11.88 -13.33 -1.14
N VAL A 94 -11.83 -12.33 -2.01
CA VAL A 94 -11.17 -11.05 -1.74
C VAL A 94 -12.22 -10.02 -1.37
N ALA A 95 -12.00 -9.36 -0.24
CA ALA A 95 -12.87 -8.31 0.25
C ALA A 95 -12.19 -6.94 0.17
N VAL A 96 -12.86 -5.96 -0.43
CA VAL A 96 -12.44 -4.55 -0.37
C VAL A 96 -13.59 -3.72 0.18
N VAL A 97 -13.33 -2.94 1.23
CA VAL A 97 -14.23 -1.87 1.66
C VAL A 97 -13.53 -0.54 1.45
N PHE A 98 -14.20 0.39 0.78
CA PHE A 98 -13.79 1.77 0.68
C PHE A 98 -14.87 2.66 1.29
N TYR A 99 -14.49 3.59 2.15
CA TYR A 99 -15.39 4.60 2.69
C TYR A 99 -14.79 6.00 2.56
N ALA A 100 -15.55 6.94 1.99
CA ALA A 100 -15.27 8.36 2.00
C ALA A 100 -16.39 9.12 2.72
N GLY A 101 -16.03 10.00 3.66
CA GLY A 101 -17.00 10.78 4.44
C GLY A 101 -16.48 11.17 5.82
N HIS A 102 -17.39 11.52 6.72
CA HIS A 102 -17.07 11.72 8.13
C HIS A 102 -16.87 10.40 8.85
N GLY A 103 -15.88 10.37 9.74
CA GLY A 103 -15.58 9.25 10.62
C GLY A 103 -15.18 9.80 11.98
N ALA A 104 -15.62 9.15 13.06
CA ALA A 104 -15.37 9.61 14.41
C ALA A 104 -15.00 8.46 15.34
N GLU A 105 -14.29 8.81 16.41
CA GLU A 105 -13.89 7.90 17.46
C GLU A 105 -14.68 8.18 18.75
N SER A 106 -15.12 7.12 19.43
CA SER A 106 -15.62 7.15 20.81
C SER A 106 -15.21 5.89 21.56
N ASP A 107 -14.65 6.05 22.75
CA ASP A 107 -14.23 4.96 23.66
C ASP A 107 -13.35 3.89 22.98
N GLY A 108 -12.46 4.32 22.09
CA GLY A 108 -11.57 3.45 21.31
C GLY A 108 -12.22 2.76 20.11
N ALA A 109 -13.53 2.97 19.89
CA ALA A 109 -14.24 2.45 18.73
C ALA A 109 -14.37 3.51 17.62
N ASN A 110 -14.12 3.07 16.39
CA ASN A 110 -14.25 3.88 15.18
C ASN A 110 -15.64 3.71 14.57
N PHE A 111 -16.28 4.82 14.19
CA PHE A 111 -17.62 4.87 13.61
C PHE A 111 -17.59 5.57 12.25
N LEU A 112 -18.31 5.00 11.27
CA LEU A 112 -18.53 5.63 9.97
C LEU A 112 -19.86 6.36 10.01
N ILE A 113 -19.88 7.64 9.65
CA ILE A 113 -21.01 8.54 9.95
C ILE A 113 -22.00 8.56 8.78
N PRO A 114 -23.25 8.11 9.01
CA PRO A 114 -24.32 8.18 8.01
C PRO A 114 -24.77 9.62 7.72
N VAL A 115 -25.36 9.87 6.55
CA VAL A 115 -25.83 11.22 6.19
C VAL A 115 -26.99 11.71 7.05
N ASP A 116 -27.75 10.80 7.66
CA ASP A 116 -28.85 11.11 8.56
C ASP A 116 -28.48 11.11 10.04
N ALA A 117 -27.20 10.92 10.37
CA ALA A 117 -26.73 10.98 11.74
C ALA A 117 -27.02 12.35 12.38
N ASN A 118 -27.53 12.31 13.61
CA ASN A 118 -27.76 13.49 14.43
C ASN A 118 -27.08 13.28 15.78
N VAL A 119 -25.77 13.53 15.82
CA VAL A 119 -24.91 13.31 16.99
C VAL A 119 -24.72 14.63 17.72
N ARG A 120 -25.14 14.69 18.99
CA ARG A 120 -24.98 15.89 19.83
C ARG A 120 -23.75 15.83 20.73
N ASN A 121 -23.26 14.63 21.03
CA ASN A 121 -22.08 14.36 21.86
C ASN A 121 -21.51 12.98 21.50
N LYS A 122 -20.29 12.66 21.98
CA LYS A 122 -19.61 11.40 21.67
C LYS A 122 -20.43 10.15 22.05
N ASP A 123 -21.10 10.17 23.20
CA ASP A 123 -21.82 9.01 23.74
C ASP A 123 -23.00 8.55 22.87
N GLU A 124 -23.48 9.43 21.97
CA GLU A 124 -24.55 9.15 21.01
C GLU A 124 -24.05 8.43 19.75
N LEU A 125 -22.74 8.45 19.45
CA LEU A 125 -22.19 7.84 18.23
C LEU A 125 -22.58 6.37 18.08
N ARG A 126 -22.51 5.60 19.18
CA ARG A 126 -22.87 4.18 19.22
C ARG A 126 -24.32 3.88 18.82
N TYR A 127 -25.22 4.86 18.93
CA TYR A 127 -26.63 4.70 18.56
C TYR A 127 -26.92 5.25 17.16
N GLN A 128 -26.10 6.18 16.67
CA GLN A 128 -26.35 6.93 15.44
C GLN A 128 -25.50 6.47 14.25
N ALA A 129 -24.43 5.71 14.49
CA ALA A 129 -23.49 5.31 13.46
C ALA A 129 -23.05 3.84 13.62
N PRO A 130 -22.84 3.10 12.51
CA PRO A 130 -22.28 1.76 12.58
C PRO A 130 -20.78 1.80 12.95
N PRO A 131 -20.32 0.93 13.86
CA PRO A 131 -18.90 0.78 14.14
C PRO A 131 -18.18 0.08 13.00
N VAL A 132 -16.96 0.53 12.70
CA VAL A 132 -16.04 -0.12 11.75
C VAL A 132 -15.75 -1.57 12.15
N GLN A 133 -15.80 -1.87 13.45
CA GLN A 133 -15.57 -3.21 13.99
C GLN A 133 -16.49 -4.28 13.37
N PHE A 134 -17.73 -3.94 12.98
CA PHE A 134 -18.62 -4.92 12.35
C PHE A 134 -18.07 -5.41 10.99
N LEU A 135 -17.48 -4.52 10.20
CA LEU A 135 -16.81 -4.89 8.95
C LEU A 135 -15.56 -5.72 9.22
N LEU A 136 -14.72 -5.29 10.17
CA LEU A 136 -13.49 -5.99 10.52
C LEU A 136 -13.77 -7.40 11.04
N ASP A 137 -14.81 -7.56 11.86
CA ASP A 137 -15.18 -8.85 12.37
C ASP A 137 -15.68 -9.79 11.27
N ASP A 138 -16.50 -9.29 10.32
CA ASP A 138 -16.97 -10.09 9.18
C ASP A 138 -15.81 -10.52 8.27
N MET A 139 -14.86 -9.61 8.02
CA MET A 139 -13.62 -9.88 7.29
C MET A 139 -12.73 -10.91 8.01
N ALA A 140 -12.54 -10.77 9.32
CA ALA A 140 -11.65 -11.64 10.10
C ALA A 140 -12.25 -13.04 10.31
N ARG A 141 -13.56 -13.15 10.56
CA ARG A 141 -14.24 -14.42 10.91
C ARG A 141 -14.22 -15.46 9.79
N LEU A 142 -14.22 -15.04 8.53
CA LEU A 142 -14.30 -15.96 7.40
C LEU A 142 -12.98 -16.69 7.13
N GLY A 143 -11.86 -16.14 7.64
CA GLY A 143 -10.53 -16.70 7.42
C GLY A 143 -10.12 -16.68 5.95
N ASN A 144 -10.69 -15.78 5.15
CA ASN A 144 -10.26 -15.56 3.78
C ASN A 144 -8.91 -14.85 3.76
N ALA A 145 -8.14 -15.09 2.69
CA ALA A 145 -6.74 -14.70 2.66
C ALA A 145 -6.52 -13.17 2.55
N VAL A 146 -7.51 -12.44 2.00
CA VAL A 146 -7.33 -11.03 1.65
C VAL A 146 -8.56 -10.20 1.97
N ASN A 147 -8.41 -9.31 2.96
CA ASN A 147 -9.36 -8.26 3.26
C ASN A 147 -8.65 -6.91 3.28
N ILE A 148 -9.25 -5.90 2.63
CA ILE A 148 -8.68 -4.56 2.54
C ILE A 148 -9.75 -3.56 2.96
N LEU A 149 -9.45 -2.78 3.99
CA LEU A 149 -10.29 -1.68 4.47
C LEU A 149 -9.58 -0.36 4.19
N VAL A 150 -10.19 0.50 3.38
CA VAL A 150 -9.66 1.81 2.98
C VAL A 150 -10.58 2.90 3.47
N LEU A 151 -10.06 3.77 4.33
CA LEU A 151 -10.81 4.84 4.99
C LEU A 151 -10.28 6.20 4.55
N ASP A 152 -10.97 6.82 3.59
CA ASP A 152 -10.84 8.24 3.25
C ASP A 152 -11.77 9.08 4.13
N ALA A 153 -11.65 8.83 5.42
CA ALA A 153 -12.47 9.42 6.46
C ALA A 153 -11.61 9.62 7.70
N CYS A 154 -11.61 10.85 8.19
CA CYS A 154 -11.02 11.34 9.44
C CYS A 154 -11.22 12.85 9.33
N ARG A 155 -12.47 13.31 9.33
CA ARG A 155 -12.78 14.72 9.12
C ARG A 155 -13.33 15.28 10.43
N ASP A 156 -12.82 16.44 10.84
CA ASP A 156 -13.37 17.14 12.00
C ASP A 156 -14.88 17.31 11.81
N MET A 157 -15.68 16.76 12.73
CA MET A 157 -17.12 16.96 12.76
C MET A 157 -17.43 18.11 13.72
N PRO A 158 -17.79 19.31 13.23
CA PRO A 158 -18.14 20.42 14.11
C PRO A 158 -19.43 20.09 14.87
N LEU A 159 -19.36 20.00 16.20
CA LEU A 159 -20.55 19.84 17.04
C LEU A 159 -21.19 21.19 17.39
N PRO A 160 -22.49 21.22 17.77
CA PRO A 160 -23.14 22.41 18.31
C PRO A 160 -22.40 23.00 19.52
N ASP A 161 -22.41 24.32 19.69
CA ASP A 161 -21.77 25.00 20.82
C ASP A 161 -22.24 24.45 22.17
N GLY A 162 -21.30 24.17 23.07
CA GLY A 162 -21.56 23.55 24.38
C GLY A 162 -21.54 22.02 24.39
N ALA A 163 -21.50 21.38 23.22
CA ALA A 163 -21.22 19.95 23.13
C ALA A 163 -19.74 19.70 23.46
N ARG A 164 -19.48 19.17 24.67
CA ARG A 164 -18.16 18.64 24.99
C ARG A 164 -17.92 17.41 24.11
N GLY A 165 -16.90 17.47 23.26
CA GLY A 165 -16.00 16.32 23.17
C GLY A 165 -15.98 15.48 21.91
N LEU A 166 -16.56 15.82 20.75
CA LEU A 166 -15.92 15.31 19.51
C LEU A 166 -14.64 16.12 19.33
N GLY A 167 -13.54 15.58 19.84
CA GLY A 167 -12.23 16.20 19.76
C GLY A 167 -11.84 16.48 18.31
N ARG A 168 -10.79 17.28 18.12
CA ARG A 168 -10.11 17.51 16.83
C ARG A 168 -9.42 16.25 16.26
N GLY A 169 -10.01 15.08 16.47
CA GLY A 169 -9.44 13.78 16.16
C GLY A 169 -10.44 13.00 15.34
N GLY A 170 -10.01 12.59 14.15
CA GLY A 170 -10.73 11.63 13.31
C GLY A 170 -10.73 10.24 13.94
N LEU A 171 -10.54 9.21 13.11
CA LEU A 171 -10.49 7.83 13.56
C LEU A 171 -9.26 7.56 14.45
N ALA A 172 -9.45 6.73 15.47
CA ALA A 172 -8.36 6.13 16.23
C ALA A 172 -7.56 5.15 15.35
N ALA A 173 -6.29 4.97 15.71
CA ALA A 173 -5.47 3.91 15.15
C ALA A 173 -6.06 2.55 15.53
N MET A 174 -6.42 1.74 14.55
CA MET A 174 -6.77 0.33 14.76
C MET A 174 -5.51 -0.52 14.73
N SER A 175 -5.42 -1.48 15.64
CA SER A 175 -4.35 -2.48 15.67
C SER A 175 -4.36 -3.33 14.40
N GLU A 176 -3.20 -3.91 14.10
CA GLU A 176 -3.10 -4.91 13.04
C GLU A 176 -4.08 -6.06 13.30
N THR A 177 -4.89 -6.38 12.29
CA THR A 177 -5.91 -7.44 12.36
C THR A 177 -5.49 -8.55 11.38
N PRO A 178 -5.41 -9.82 11.82
CA PRO A 178 -5.03 -10.92 10.94
C PRO A 178 -5.90 -10.98 9.68
N ASN A 179 -5.26 -11.16 8.53
CA ASN A 179 -5.85 -11.19 7.19
C ASN A 179 -6.52 -9.89 6.74
N VAL A 180 -6.26 -8.77 7.40
CA VAL A 180 -6.80 -7.45 7.02
C VAL A 180 -5.66 -6.44 6.82
N LEU A 181 -5.66 -5.78 5.66
CA LEU A 181 -4.93 -4.53 5.44
C LEU A 181 -5.87 -3.37 5.74
N ILE A 182 -5.43 -2.43 6.57
CA ILE A 182 -6.21 -1.25 6.92
C ILE A 182 -5.44 -0.01 6.48
N ALA A 183 -6.01 0.81 5.62
CA ALA A 183 -5.42 2.05 5.11
C ALA A 183 -6.26 3.27 5.52
N TYR A 184 -5.59 4.32 6.01
CA TYR A 184 -6.17 5.59 6.42
C TYR A 184 -5.64 6.70 5.51
N ALA A 185 -6.51 7.63 5.13
CA ALA A 185 -6.11 8.78 4.32
C ALA A 185 -5.13 9.74 5.00
N THR A 186 -5.03 9.73 6.32
CA THR A 186 -4.06 10.52 7.08
C THR A 186 -3.63 9.79 8.36
N ALA A 187 -2.67 10.36 9.11
CA ALA A 187 -2.22 9.82 10.36
C ALA A 187 -3.37 9.79 11.40
N PRO A 188 -3.39 8.81 12.32
CA PRO A 188 -4.39 8.75 13.39
C PRO A 188 -4.50 10.08 14.14
N ASN A 189 -5.71 10.44 14.54
CA ASN A 189 -6.00 11.71 15.23
C ASN A 189 -5.66 12.98 14.42
N THR A 190 -5.53 12.90 13.10
CA THR A 190 -5.40 14.08 12.22
C THR A 190 -6.51 14.12 11.18
N THR A 191 -6.73 15.29 10.59
CA THR A 191 -7.83 15.51 9.64
C THR A 191 -7.38 15.28 8.19
N ALA A 192 -8.08 14.40 7.47
CA ALA A 192 -7.89 14.21 6.03
C ALA A 192 -8.55 15.37 5.27
N ALA A 193 -7.85 15.92 4.27
CA ALA A 193 -8.38 17.01 3.46
C ALA A 193 -9.49 16.50 2.53
N ASP A 194 -10.58 17.26 2.38
CA ASP A 194 -11.59 16.94 1.35
C ASP A 194 -11.03 17.21 -0.04
N GLY A 195 -10.06 18.12 -0.13
CA GLY A 195 -9.51 18.60 -1.39
C GLY A 195 -10.32 19.77 -1.92
N ARG A 196 -9.68 20.59 -2.77
CA ARG A 196 -10.35 21.66 -3.53
C ARG A 196 -10.55 21.28 -5.00
N GLY A 197 -10.08 20.09 -5.38
CA GLY A 197 -10.20 19.56 -6.73
C GLY A 197 -11.47 18.74 -6.90
N ARG A 198 -11.53 17.96 -7.98
CA ARG A 198 -12.67 17.08 -8.28
C ARG A 198 -12.84 15.92 -7.29
N ASN A 199 -11.75 15.51 -6.64
CA ASN A 199 -11.67 14.36 -5.73
C ASN A 199 -10.71 14.71 -4.58
N SER A 200 -10.76 13.94 -3.50
CA SER A 200 -9.81 14.10 -2.40
C SER A 200 -8.37 13.77 -2.83
N PRO A 201 -7.34 14.32 -2.17
CA PRO A 201 -5.94 13.97 -2.45
C PRO A 201 -5.68 12.47 -2.31
N PHE A 202 -6.25 11.83 -1.30
CA PHE A 202 -6.07 10.41 -1.04
C PHE A 202 -6.74 9.55 -2.11
N THR A 203 -8.01 9.83 -2.40
CA THR A 203 -8.75 9.09 -3.42
C THR A 203 -8.13 9.28 -4.81
N THR A 204 -7.68 10.48 -5.14
CA THR A 204 -6.95 10.75 -6.39
C THR A 204 -5.68 9.89 -6.50
N ALA A 205 -4.89 9.83 -5.42
CA ALA A 205 -3.68 9.01 -5.38
C ALA A 205 -3.98 7.51 -5.46
N PHE A 206 -4.97 7.04 -4.69
CA PHE A 206 -5.36 5.63 -4.66
C PHE A 206 -5.89 5.16 -6.02
N ALA A 207 -6.80 5.92 -6.64
CA ALA A 207 -7.33 5.61 -7.96
C ALA A 207 -6.23 5.61 -9.03
N ALA A 208 -5.27 6.53 -8.95
CA ALA A 208 -4.12 6.57 -9.86
C ALA A 208 -3.21 5.34 -9.66
N ALA A 209 -2.99 4.90 -8.42
CA ALA A 209 -2.19 3.72 -8.13
C ALA A 209 -2.88 2.43 -8.62
N LEU A 210 -4.19 2.28 -8.41
CA LEU A 210 -4.99 1.18 -8.96
C LEU A 210 -4.94 1.12 -10.49
N GLU A 211 -4.83 2.26 -11.16
CA GLU A 211 -4.75 2.34 -12.62
C GLU A 211 -3.33 2.07 -13.15
N SER A 212 -2.30 2.71 -12.56
CA SER A 212 -0.95 2.63 -13.11
C SER A 212 -0.16 1.40 -12.68
N GLN A 213 -0.51 0.82 -11.53
CA GLN A 213 0.27 -0.26 -10.92
C GLN A 213 -0.59 -1.34 -10.22
N PRO A 214 -1.69 -1.82 -10.82
CA PRO A 214 -2.54 -2.83 -10.18
C PRO A 214 -1.79 -4.14 -9.88
N GLN A 215 -0.73 -4.46 -10.65
CA GLN A 215 0.08 -5.67 -10.46
C GLN A 215 1.02 -5.62 -9.25
N ASP A 216 1.25 -4.43 -8.69
CA ASP A 216 2.17 -4.30 -7.57
C ASP A 216 1.56 -4.92 -6.31
N PRO A 217 2.38 -5.57 -5.46
CA PRO A 217 1.94 -6.00 -4.14
C PRO A 217 1.23 -4.86 -3.42
N VAL A 218 0.11 -5.17 -2.77
CA VAL A 218 -0.77 -4.19 -2.14
C VAL A 218 -0.03 -3.26 -1.17
N SER A 219 1.01 -3.74 -0.48
CA SER A 219 1.87 -2.90 0.36
C SER A 219 2.60 -1.83 -0.45
N LEU A 220 3.20 -2.18 -1.59
CA LEU A 220 3.87 -1.22 -2.47
C LEU A 220 2.87 -0.25 -3.12
N LEU A 221 1.65 -0.73 -3.39
CA LEU A 221 0.59 0.14 -3.88
C LEU A 221 0.23 1.22 -2.85
N PHE A 222 0.00 0.86 -1.59
CA PHE A 222 -0.29 1.85 -0.56
C PHE A 222 0.92 2.71 -0.17
N GLU A 223 2.14 2.22 -0.33
CA GLU A 223 3.36 3.04 -0.23
C GLU A 223 3.39 4.14 -1.31
N ASP A 224 3.05 3.82 -2.58
CA ASP A 224 2.94 4.83 -3.65
C ASP A 224 1.82 5.85 -3.37
N VAL A 225 0.69 5.39 -2.82
CA VAL A 225 -0.39 6.28 -2.37
C VAL A 225 0.10 7.27 -1.31
N GLN A 226 0.86 6.80 -0.33
CA GLN A 226 1.45 7.67 0.69
C GLN A 226 2.33 8.77 0.07
N ILE A 227 3.21 8.39 -0.86
CA ILE A 227 4.12 9.31 -1.55
C ILE A 227 3.33 10.36 -2.33
N ARG A 228 2.34 9.94 -3.12
CA ARG A 228 1.54 10.86 -3.95
C ARG A 228 0.74 11.85 -3.11
N VAL A 229 0.13 11.38 -2.03
CA VAL A 229 -0.63 12.27 -1.12
C VAL A 229 0.32 13.25 -0.42
N HIS A 230 1.47 12.78 0.05
CA HIS A 230 2.47 13.63 0.67
C HIS A 230 2.90 14.75 -0.29
N GLN A 231 3.25 14.42 -1.53
CA GLN A 231 3.65 15.39 -2.55
C GLN A 231 2.53 16.37 -2.89
N HIS A 232 1.33 15.86 -3.19
CA HIS A 232 0.20 16.69 -3.59
C HIS A 232 -0.28 17.64 -2.48
N THR A 233 -0.15 17.21 -1.22
CA THR A 233 -0.54 18.03 -0.07
C THR A 233 0.60 18.85 0.52
N GLN A 234 1.82 18.76 -0.04
CA GLN A 234 3.04 19.39 0.46
C GLN A 234 3.32 18.99 1.93
N GLY A 235 3.19 17.70 2.20
CA GLY A 235 3.45 17.09 3.50
C GLY A 235 2.37 17.29 4.57
N ARG A 236 1.28 18.02 4.27
CA ARG A 236 0.18 18.30 5.21
C ARG A 236 -0.66 17.06 5.53
N GLN A 237 -0.75 16.10 4.62
CA GLN A 237 -1.48 14.85 4.81
C GLN A 237 -0.53 13.68 4.61
N ARG A 238 -0.56 12.72 5.54
CA ARG A 238 0.31 11.54 5.53
C ARG A 238 -0.52 10.28 5.74
N PRO A 239 -0.94 9.59 4.67
CA PRO A 239 -1.69 8.35 4.80
C PRO A 239 -0.91 7.31 5.60
N ARG A 240 -1.60 6.38 6.24
CA ARG A 240 -1.00 5.27 7.01
C ARG A 240 -1.69 3.97 6.66
N PHE A 241 -0.98 2.86 6.73
CA PHE A 241 -1.62 1.55 6.66
C PHE A 241 -0.96 0.54 7.60
N THR A 242 -1.72 -0.48 7.99
CA THR A 242 -1.24 -1.72 8.62
C THR A 242 -1.52 -2.86 7.67
N ASN A 243 -0.62 -3.85 7.61
CA ASN A 243 -0.74 -4.97 6.69
C ASN A 243 -0.73 -6.28 7.48
N GLY A 244 -1.91 -6.76 7.88
CA GLY A 244 -2.08 -8.05 8.52
C GLY A 244 -2.34 -9.21 7.57
N LEU A 245 -2.18 -9.01 6.25
CA LEU A 245 -2.50 -10.05 5.26
C LEU A 245 -1.59 -11.28 5.44
N GLY A 246 -2.20 -12.48 5.52
CA GLY A 246 -1.47 -13.74 5.57
C GLY A 246 -0.79 -14.12 4.25
N VAL A 247 -1.00 -13.35 3.18
CA VAL A 247 -0.42 -13.55 1.86
C VAL A 247 0.48 -12.37 1.48
N ALA A 248 1.80 -12.64 1.40
CA ALA A 248 2.80 -11.60 1.26
C ALA A 248 2.81 -10.84 -0.08
N ARG A 249 2.04 -11.27 -1.10
CA ARG A 249 2.17 -10.78 -2.49
C ARG A 249 0.85 -10.55 -3.22
N TRP A 250 -0.27 -10.42 -2.51
CA TRP A 250 -1.53 -10.14 -3.20
C TRP A 250 -1.50 -8.75 -3.84
N SER A 251 -2.07 -8.64 -5.05
CA SER A 251 -2.17 -7.41 -5.82
C SER A 251 -3.57 -7.23 -6.40
N PHE A 252 -3.92 -5.98 -6.73
CA PHE A 252 -5.25 -5.63 -7.24
C PHE A 252 -5.49 -6.11 -8.68
N ALA A 253 -4.42 -6.40 -9.43
CA ALA A 253 -4.52 -6.92 -10.78
C ALA A 253 -5.45 -8.12 -10.83
N ALA A 254 -6.43 -8.05 -11.73
CA ALA A 254 -7.28 -9.19 -11.98
C ALA A 254 -6.42 -10.33 -12.55
N PRO A 255 -6.63 -11.60 -12.15
CA PRO A 255 -5.92 -12.74 -12.72
C PRO A 255 -6.23 -12.78 -14.21
N SER A 256 -5.28 -12.38 -15.06
CA SER A 256 -5.49 -12.28 -16.51
C SER A 256 -4.47 -13.16 -17.20
N SER A 257 -4.97 -14.10 -18.01
CA SER A 257 -4.22 -14.69 -19.12
C SER A 257 -3.40 -13.59 -19.81
N SER A 258 -2.08 -13.75 -19.75
CA SER A 258 -1.02 -13.01 -20.46
C SER A 258 -1.49 -11.92 -21.45
N ALA A 259 -1.21 -10.65 -21.14
CA ALA A 259 -1.04 -9.61 -22.18
C ALA A 259 -0.14 -8.47 -21.68
N SER A 260 0.94 -8.23 -22.41
CA SER A 260 1.94 -7.18 -22.20
C SER A 260 1.47 -5.83 -22.76
N VAL A 261 1.76 -4.72 -22.08
CA VAL A 261 1.56 -3.36 -22.61
C VAL A 261 2.81 -2.48 -22.38
N LYS A 262 3.27 -1.80 -23.44
CA LYS A 262 4.35 -0.79 -23.46
C LYS A 262 3.80 0.61 -23.17
N PRO A 263 4.53 1.52 -22.49
CA PRO A 263 4.16 2.94 -22.44
C PRO A 263 5.11 3.88 -23.23
N GLN A 264 4.54 4.93 -23.83
CA GLN A 264 5.20 6.13 -24.34
C GLN A 264 4.57 7.38 -23.70
N GLY A 265 5.37 8.45 -23.46
CA GLY A 265 4.88 9.83 -23.22
C GLY A 265 5.52 10.59 -22.05
N THR A 266 6.47 11.47 -22.39
CA THR A 266 7.38 12.35 -21.60
C THR A 266 6.65 13.59 -21.03
N GLU A 267 6.75 13.98 -19.74
CA GLU A 267 7.61 15.12 -19.30
C GLU A 267 7.87 15.17 -17.77
N LEU A 268 7.40 14.17 -16.99
CA LEU A 268 7.74 13.97 -15.55
C LEU A 268 9.05 13.19 -15.34
N THR A 269 9.88 13.17 -16.39
CA THR A 269 10.86 12.12 -16.68
C THR A 269 12.04 12.10 -15.73
N SER A 270 12.39 13.22 -15.08
CA SER A 270 13.64 13.31 -14.32
C SER A 270 13.60 12.65 -12.94
N ILE A 271 12.43 12.49 -12.30
CA ILE A 271 12.30 11.72 -11.04
C ILE A 271 11.73 10.33 -11.31
N ARG A 272 10.81 10.17 -12.27
CA ARG A 272 10.26 8.85 -12.64
C ARG A 272 11.29 7.92 -13.28
N SER A 273 12.24 8.47 -14.06
CA SER A 273 13.40 7.72 -14.56
C SER A 273 14.28 7.20 -13.41
N LEU A 274 14.31 7.92 -12.28
CA LEU A 274 15.09 7.51 -11.10
C LEU A 274 14.43 6.37 -10.30
N LEU A 275 13.16 6.10 -10.55
CA LEU A 275 12.33 5.12 -9.84
C LEU A 275 11.87 3.98 -10.76
N ALA A 276 12.54 3.78 -11.89
CA ALA A 276 12.17 2.76 -12.86
C ALA A 276 12.05 1.39 -12.17
N PRO A 277 10.87 0.75 -12.22
CA PRO A 277 10.69 -0.55 -11.63
C PRO A 277 11.56 -1.55 -12.39
N VAL A 278 12.39 -2.31 -11.67
CA VAL A 278 12.98 -3.51 -12.27
C VAL A 278 11.86 -4.50 -12.50
N SER A 279 11.81 -5.07 -13.71
CA SER A 279 10.91 -6.16 -14.05
C SER A 279 10.94 -7.23 -12.95
N LEU A 280 9.80 -7.45 -12.32
CA LEU A 280 9.61 -8.50 -11.32
C LEU A 280 9.29 -9.86 -11.96
N ALA A 281 9.44 -9.98 -13.29
CA ALA A 281 9.26 -11.24 -13.99
C ALA A 281 10.36 -12.23 -13.54
N GLY A 282 9.99 -13.17 -12.67
CA GLY A 282 10.88 -14.15 -12.09
C GLY A 282 10.32 -14.76 -10.81
N ASP A 283 10.92 -15.84 -10.34
CA ASP A 283 10.58 -16.45 -9.06
C ASP A 283 11.03 -15.56 -7.91
N THR A 284 10.33 -15.58 -6.78
CA THR A 284 10.81 -14.80 -5.63
C THR A 284 12.09 -15.37 -5.05
N PRO A 285 13.06 -14.52 -4.69
CA PRO A 285 14.28 -14.96 -4.03
C PRO A 285 13.94 -15.77 -2.78
N SER A 286 14.56 -16.94 -2.64
CA SER A 286 14.42 -17.72 -1.42
C SER A 286 15.00 -16.96 -0.22
N LYS A 287 14.48 -17.22 0.98
CA LYS A 287 15.05 -16.66 2.21
C LYS A 287 16.56 -16.94 2.31
N GLY A 288 16.99 -18.14 1.92
CA GLY A 288 18.41 -18.50 1.89
C GLY A 288 19.25 -17.63 0.94
N LEU A 289 18.71 -17.30 -0.24
CA LEU A 289 19.39 -16.41 -1.20
C LEU A 289 19.45 -14.97 -0.71
N GLN A 290 18.38 -14.49 -0.07
CA GLN A 290 18.35 -13.17 0.57
C GLN A 290 19.36 -13.09 1.73
N ASP A 291 19.40 -14.12 2.58
CA ASP A 291 20.33 -14.22 3.72
C ASP A 291 21.78 -14.42 3.26
N ASP A 292 22.01 -15.05 2.11
CA ASP A 292 23.32 -15.11 1.46
C ASP A 292 23.76 -13.70 1.04
N PHE A 293 22.97 -13.01 0.22
CA PHE A 293 23.28 -11.64 -0.22
C PHE A 293 23.53 -10.69 0.94
N ALA A 294 22.68 -10.72 1.97
CA ALA A 294 22.85 -9.85 3.14
C ALA A 294 24.18 -10.10 3.89
N ARG A 295 24.62 -11.36 4.00
CA ARG A 295 25.86 -11.72 4.71
C ARG A 295 27.09 -11.55 3.84
N SER A 296 27.04 -11.99 2.58
CA SER A 296 28.19 -12.01 1.68
C SER A 296 28.46 -10.65 1.04
N ALA A 297 27.40 -9.91 0.73
CA ALA A 297 27.48 -8.67 -0.04
C ALA A 297 27.24 -7.40 0.80
N GLN A 298 26.82 -7.55 2.06
CA GLN A 298 26.42 -6.44 2.95
C GLN A 298 25.33 -5.61 2.29
N ASP A 299 24.07 -6.00 2.46
CA ASP A 299 22.92 -5.44 1.74
C ASP A 299 22.63 -3.95 2.01
N SER A 300 23.38 -3.31 2.91
CA SER A 300 23.12 -1.96 3.37
C SER A 300 24.37 -1.09 3.30
N VAL A 301 24.21 0.16 2.89
CA VAL A 301 25.26 1.19 2.90
C VAL A 301 24.78 2.42 3.64
N PHE A 302 25.69 3.13 4.31
CA PHE A 302 25.37 4.22 5.22
C PHE A 302 25.94 5.56 4.76
N PHE A 303 25.29 6.64 5.19
CA PHE A 303 25.60 8.01 4.80
C PHE A 303 25.77 8.92 6.02
N GLN A 304 26.51 10.01 5.84
CA GLN A 304 26.55 11.10 6.81
C GLN A 304 25.26 11.92 6.77
N PHE A 305 25.03 12.65 7.87
CA PHE A 305 23.88 13.54 8.01
C PHE A 305 23.82 14.58 6.89
N GLY A 306 22.68 14.68 6.23
CA GLY A 306 22.44 15.60 5.12
C GLY A 306 23.18 15.26 3.82
N GLU A 307 23.93 14.16 3.76
CA GLU A 307 24.77 13.81 2.60
C GLU A 307 24.21 12.62 1.81
N ALA A 308 24.37 12.69 0.49
CA ALA A 308 24.17 11.58 -0.45
C ALA A 308 25.47 11.10 -1.10
N VAL A 309 26.62 11.45 -0.51
CA VAL A 309 27.96 11.14 -1.05
C VAL A 309 28.41 9.75 -0.57
N LEU A 310 28.86 8.90 -1.50
CA LEU A 310 29.43 7.58 -1.21
C LEU A 310 30.88 7.72 -0.73
N ARG A 311 31.13 7.45 0.56
CA ARG A 311 32.47 7.41 1.16
C ARG A 311 33.15 6.06 0.92
N ALA A 312 34.44 5.96 1.25
CA ALA A 312 35.26 4.77 1.00
C ALA A 312 34.63 3.48 1.55
N GLU A 313 34.04 3.53 2.74
CA GLU A 313 33.39 2.39 3.39
C GLU A 313 32.16 1.92 2.60
N ALA A 314 31.33 2.86 2.13
CA ALA A 314 30.18 2.56 1.29
C ALA A 314 30.61 1.99 -0.06
N GLN A 315 31.68 2.52 -0.66
CA GLN A 315 32.23 2.00 -1.92
C GLN A 315 32.72 0.56 -1.78
N ILE A 316 33.41 0.20 -0.69
CA ILE A 316 33.84 -1.19 -0.42
C ILE A 316 32.64 -2.15 -0.34
N ALA A 317 31.56 -1.74 0.34
CA ALA A 317 30.34 -2.54 0.40
C ALA A 317 29.69 -2.68 -0.99
N LEU A 318 29.61 -1.57 -1.76
CA LEU A 318 29.05 -1.59 -3.11
C LEU A 318 29.87 -2.39 -4.11
N ASP A 319 31.21 -2.41 -4.00
CA ASP A 319 32.07 -3.29 -4.79
C ASP A 319 31.72 -4.75 -4.54
N THR A 320 31.39 -5.09 -3.30
CA THR A 320 30.99 -6.45 -2.90
C THR A 320 29.60 -6.79 -3.43
N GLN A 321 28.64 -5.85 -3.34
CA GLN A 321 27.32 -5.98 -3.96
C GLN A 321 27.40 -6.13 -5.48
N ALA A 322 28.20 -5.31 -6.16
CA ALA A 322 28.39 -5.36 -7.60
C ALA A 322 28.94 -6.72 -8.04
N LYS A 323 30.00 -7.22 -7.38
CA LYS A 323 30.56 -8.56 -7.66
C LYS A 323 29.52 -9.65 -7.48
N TRP A 324 28.72 -9.59 -6.41
CA TRP A 324 27.68 -10.59 -6.18
C TRP A 324 26.59 -10.52 -7.25
N LEU A 325 26.11 -9.33 -7.61
CA LEU A 325 25.08 -9.15 -8.64
C LEU A 325 25.56 -9.57 -10.02
N LEU A 326 26.82 -9.26 -10.38
CA LEU A 326 27.43 -9.71 -11.63
C LEU A 326 27.56 -11.23 -11.71
N ALA A 327 27.79 -11.90 -10.58
CA ALA A 327 27.81 -13.36 -10.50
C ALA A 327 26.40 -14.00 -10.57
N HIS A 328 25.34 -13.21 -10.35
CA HIS A 328 23.95 -13.64 -10.34
C HIS A 328 23.09 -12.80 -11.31
N PRO A 329 23.39 -12.83 -12.63
CA PRO A 329 22.69 -12.01 -13.63
C PRO A 329 21.20 -12.35 -13.75
N GLU A 330 20.76 -13.50 -13.23
CA GLU A 330 19.35 -13.88 -13.13
C GLU A 330 18.60 -13.09 -12.04
N VAL A 331 19.29 -12.62 -11.00
CA VAL A 331 18.67 -11.96 -9.86
C VAL A 331 18.33 -10.52 -10.23
N ARG A 332 17.20 -10.03 -9.72
CA ARG A 332 16.79 -8.62 -9.78
C ARG A 332 16.78 -8.06 -8.38
N ALA A 333 17.28 -6.84 -8.20
CA ALA A 333 17.33 -6.18 -6.90
C ALA A 333 16.73 -4.77 -6.93
N ARG A 334 16.28 -4.32 -5.77
CA ARG A 334 15.76 -2.98 -5.54
C ARG A 334 16.53 -2.29 -4.43
N ILE A 335 16.87 -1.03 -4.69
CA ILE A 335 17.68 -0.19 -3.82
C ILE A 335 16.72 0.78 -3.13
N TYR A 336 16.74 0.83 -1.80
CA TYR A 336 15.81 1.57 -0.98
C TYR A 336 16.55 2.61 -0.15
N GLY A 337 16.43 3.89 -0.49
CA GLY A 337 17.06 4.97 0.25
C GLY A 337 16.25 5.42 1.45
N ASN A 338 16.93 5.69 2.56
CA ASN A 338 16.33 6.15 3.81
C ASN A 338 17.10 7.39 4.32
N ALA A 339 16.43 8.11 5.21
CA ALA A 339 16.94 9.28 5.89
C ALA A 339 16.62 9.22 7.39
N ASP A 340 17.36 9.98 8.19
CA ASP A 340 17.06 10.15 9.61
C ASP A 340 16.08 11.30 9.85
N GLU A 341 15.35 11.21 10.96
CA GLU A 341 14.20 12.07 11.29
C GLU A 341 14.51 13.57 11.38
N ARG A 342 15.79 13.96 11.46
CA ARG A 342 16.23 15.36 11.50
C ARG A 342 16.51 15.93 10.11
N GLU A 343 16.55 15.09 9.08
CA GLU A 343 16.86 15.49 7.71
C GLU A 343 15.62 16.10 7.04
N GLY A 344 15.71 17.38 6.67
CA GLY A 344 14.57 18.22 6.30
C GLY A 344 13.73 17.66 5.15
N ASP A 345 14.34 17.43 3.98
CA ASP A 345 13.70 16.70 2.88
C ASP A 345 14.25 15.27 2.82
N ALA A 346 13.84 14.48 3.81
CA ALA A 346 14.23 13.09 3.93
C ALA A 346 13.87 12.23 2.70
N LEU A 347 12.78 12.56 2.00
CA LEU A 347 12.35 11.82 0.81
C LEU A 347 13.30 12.10 -0.35
N GLU A 348 13.58 13.38 -0.62
CA GLU A 348 14.54 13.79 -1.64
C GLU A 348 15.94 13.26 -1.32
N LEU A 349 16.39 13.42 -0.08
CA LEU A 349 17.71 12.95 0.34
C LEU A 349 17.83 11.42 0.25
N GLY A 350 16.80 10.69 0.66
CA GLY A 350 16.74 9.24 0.48
C GLY A 350 16.76 8.85 -1.01
N ALA A 351 16.08 9.58 -1.89
CA ALA A 351 16.10 9.34 -3.33
C ALA A 351 17.49 9.60 -3.93
N GLN A 352 18.14 10.69 -3.52
CA GLN A 352 19.51 11.02 -3.93
C GLN A 352 20.51 9.93 -3.49
N ARG A 353 20.39 9.42 -2.27
CA ARG A 353 21.19 8.28 -1.76
C ARG A 353 20.96 7.01 -2.57
N ALA A 354 19.69 6.65 -2.81
CA ALA A 354 19.34 5.47 -3.61
C ALA A 354 19.86 5.58 -5.04
N LYS A 355 19.79 6.78 -5.63
CA LYS A 355 20.38 7.08 -6.95
C LYS A 355 21.90 6.92 -6.92
N ALA A 356 22.59 7.47 -5.93
CA ALA A 356 24.04 7.34 -5.81
C ALA A 356 24.48 5.87 -5.78
N VAL A 357 23.78 5.05 -4.99
CA VAL A 357 24.01 3.60 -4.92
C VAL A 357 23.74 2.91 -6.25
N ARG A 358 22.60 3.21 -6.89
CA ARG A 358 22.27 2.64 -8.21
C ARG A 358 23.33 2.99 -9.24
N ASP A 359 23.64 4.27 -9.39
CA ASP A 359 24.57 4.75 -10.41
C ASP A 359 25.98 4.18 -10.20
N TYR A 360 26.39 3.95 -8.95
CA TYR A 360 27.62 3.23 -8.63
C TYR A 360 27.59 1.78 -9.13
N LEU A 361 26.52 1.03 -8.83
CA LEU A 361 26.36 -0.36 -9.30
C LEU A 361 26.34 -0.44 -10.84
N LEU A 362 25.67 0.50 -11.51
CA LEU A 362 25.69 0.59 -12.97
C LEU A 362 27.09 0.88 -13.51
N GLY A 363 27.82 1.80 -12.87
CA GLY A 363 29.22 2.10 -13.21
C GLY A 363 30.17 0.92 -13.00
N ALA A 364 29.86 0.04 -12.05
CA ALA A 364 30.56 -1.22 -11.82
C ALA A 364 30.17 -2.35 -12.80
N GLY A 365 29.24 -2.09 -13.72
CA GLY A 365 28.84 -3.01 -14.79
C GLY A 365 27.54 -3.80 -14.55
N VAL A 366 26.85 -3.57 -13.43
CA VAL A 366 25.53 -4.19 -13.18
C VAL A 366 24.51 -3.63 -14.17
N SER A 367 23.67 -4.48 -14.77
CA SER A 367 22.69 -4.02 -15.76
C SER A 367 21.60 -3.16 -15.13
N SER A 368 21.13 -2.13 -15.85
CA SER A 368 19.97 -1.32 -15.46
C SER A 368 18.66 -2.11 -15.43
N GLU A 369 18.62 -3.25 -16.12
CA GLU A 369 17.52 -4.21 -16.01
C GLU A 369 17.62 -5.09 -14.77
N GLN A 370 18.76 -5.09 -14.09
CA GLN A 370 19.02 -5.92 -12.91
C GLN A 370 18.72 -5.16 -11.62
N VAL A 371 18.99 -3.86 -11.60
CA VAL A 371 18.87 -3.00 -10.41
C VAL A 371 18.07 -1.74 -10.68
N GLY A 372 17.19 -1.39 -9.74
CA GLY A 372 16.40 -0.17 -9.76
C GLY A 372 16.28 0.38 -8.36
N SER A 373 15.96 1.66 -8.24
CA SER A 373 15.97 2.37 -6.96
C SER A 373 14.60 2.93 -6.60
N THR A 374 14.34 3.04 -5.31
CA THR A 374 13.25 3.79 -4.70
C THR A 374 13.71 4.39 -3.36
N THR A 375 12.87 5.19 -2.72
CA THR A 375 13.16 5.84 -1.43
C THR A 375 11.99 5.64 -0.48
N TYR A 376 12.32 5.43 0.79
CA TYR A 376 11.39 5.45 1.91
C TYR A 376 11.47 6.75 2.71
N GLY A 377 12.49 7.60 2.49
CA GLY A 377 12.75 8.75 3.35
C GLY A 377 12.77 8.35 4.83
N LEU A 378 11.80 8.82 5.61
CA LEU A 378 11.64 8.51 7.05
C LEU A 378 10.77 7.29 7.34
N ASP A 379 10.12 6.70 6.34
CA ASP A 379 8.93 5.88 6.55
C ASP A 379 9.24 4.45 7.05
N LEU A 380 10.48 3.96 6.88
CA LEU A 380 10.96 2.66 7.39
C LEU A 380 12.29 2.77 8.16
N PRO A 381 12.30 3.42 9.34
CA PRO A 381 13.51 3.51 10.14
C PRO A 381 13.92 2.11 10.63
N PHE A 382 15.23 1.83 10.62
CA PHE A 382 15.77 0.61 11.23
C PHE A 382 15.67 0.70 12.74
N SER A 383 15.94 1.88 13.29
CA SER A 383 15.78 2.17 14.71
C SER A 383 14.84 3.33 14.92
N ARG A 384 13.88 3.17 15.83
CA ARG A 384 12.83 4.16 16.13
C ARG A 384 13.19 5.09 17.29
N THR A 385 14.35 4.92 17.92
CA THR A 385 14.77 5.78 19.02
C THR A 385 15.44 7.05 18.50
N SER A 386 15.20 8.19 19.16
CA SER A 386 15.74 9.49 18.77
C SER A 386 17.10 9.75 19.41
N ASN A 387 18.14 9.04 18.94
CA ASN A 387 19.53 9.23 19.36
C ASN A 387 20.51 9.00 18.20
N GLU A 388 21.75 9.48 18.32
CA GLU A 388 22.72 9.44 17.20
C GLU A 388 23.04 8.03 16.72
N ALA A 389 23.09 7.05 17.62
CA ALA A 389 23.27 5.65 17.23
C ALA A 389 22.14 5.16 16.30
N SER A 390 20.91 5.61 16.53
CA SER A 390 19.74 5.23 15.73
C SER A 390 19.62 6.03 14.45
N TRP A 391 19.94 7.33 14.50
CA TRP A 391 19.97 8.18 13.32
C TRP A 391 21.02 7.68 12.33
N ALA A 392 22.21 7.27 12.80
CA ALA A 392 23.23 6.65 11.97
C ALA A 392 22.74 5.39 11.23
N LEU A 393 21.94 4.54 11.90
CA LEU A 393 21.35 3.34 11.29
C LEU A 393 20.24 3.67 10.28
N ASN A 394 19.61 4.83 10.40
CA ASN A 394 18.54 5.29 9.52
C ASN A 394 19.02 6.01 8.28
N ARG A 395 20.21 6.63 8.32
CA ARG A 395 20.90 7.18 7.14
C ARG A 395 21.47 6.06 6.26
N ARG A 396 20.62 5.20 5.71
CA ARG A 396 21.03 4.01 4.96
C ARG A 396 20.33 3.90 3.61
N VAL A 397 20.99 3.19 2.71
CA VAL A 397 20.36 2.58 1.54
C VAL A 397 20.44 1.08 1.70
N GLN A 398 19.32 0.39 1.51
CA GLN A 398 19.26 -1.08 1.54
C GLN A 398 18.97 -1.62 0.15
N THR A 399 19.75 -2.58 -0.32
CA THR A 399 19.51 -3.35 -1.54
C THR A 399 18.79 -4.65 -1.17
N LYS A 400 17.62 -4.93 -1.72
CA LYS A 400 16.93 -6.22 -1.53
C LYS A 400 16.74 -6.93 -2.85
N LEU A 401 16.92 -8.24 -2.86
CA LEU A 401 16.56 -9.06 -4.00
C LEU A 401 15.03 -9.09 -4.12
N VAL A 402 14.51 -8.98 -5.34
CA VAL A 402 13.06 -8.87 -5.58
C VAL A 402 12.54 -9.92 -6.55
N ALA A 403 13.38 -10.44 -7.45
CA ALA A 403 13.04 -11.54 -8.37
C ALA A 403 14.30 -12.32 -8.79
N VAL A 404 14.09 -13.54 -9.31
CA VAL A 404 15.10 -14.40 -9.91
C VAL A 404 14.56 -14.91 -11.25
N SER A 405 15.21 -14.54 -12.33
CA SER A 405 14.82 -14.93 -13.69
C SER A 405 15.08 -16.42 -13.89
N ARG A 406 14.15 -17.13 -14.56
CA ARG A 406 14.42 -18.53 -14.96
C ARG A 406 15.39 -18.53 -16.15
N LYS A 407 16.42 -19.38 -16.09
CA LYS A 407 17.36 -19.60 -17.19
C LYS A 407 16.71 -20.27 -18.39
#